data_AF-A0A1C5TA19-F1
#
_entry.id   AF-A0A1C5TA19-F1
#
_cell.length_a   1.000
_cell.length_b   1.000
_cell.length_c   1.000
_cell.angle_alpha   90.00
_cell.angle_beta   90.00
_cell.angle_gamma   90.00
#
_symmetry.space_group_name_H-M   'P 1'
#
loop_
_entity.id
_entity.type
_entity.pdbx_description
1 polymer ?
#
loop_
_entity_poly.entity_id
_entity_poly.type
_entity_poly.pdbx_seq_one_letter_code
_entity_poly.pdbx_strand_id
1 'polypeptide(L)' 'MIGLLSSSGFVDDGGASYEAMVYYNVNCPYYAGDERGHCSADGKISRKNCFPCKEEWLDSEVDE' A
#
# COMPACT_ATOMS: atom_id res chain seq x y z
N MET A 1 -24.22 1.78 15.36
CA MET A 1 -23.35 0.91 16.17
C MET A 1 -22.00 1.62 16.22
N ILE A 2 -21.75 2.36 17.30
CA ILE A 2 -20.65 3.33 17.43
C ILE A 2 -19.70 2.73 18.46
N GLY A 3 -18.57 2.16 18.02
CA GLY A 3 -17.72 1.35 18.89
C GLY A 3 -16.23 1.31 18.54
N LEU A 4 -15.72 2.29 17.78
CA LEU A 4 -14.30 2.32 17.37
C LEU A 4 -13.51 3.55 17.87
N LEU A 5 -14.11 4.44 18.66
CA LEU A 5 -13.50 5.72 19.04
C LEU A 5 -12.56 5.68 20.27
N SER A 6 -12.20 4.51 20.80
CA SER A 6 -11.43 4.40 22.06
C SER A 6 -10.05 3.79 21.90
N SER A 7 -9.35 4.10 20.81
CA SER A 7 -7.91 3.81 20.69
C SER A 7 -7.20 5.01 20.08
N SER A 8 -6.09 5.41 20.70
CA SER A 8 -5.33 6.65 20.45
C SER A 8 -4.59 6.68 19.09
N GLY A 9 -5.20 6.12 18.04
CA GLY A 9 -4.67 6.03 16.69
C GLY A 9 -5.75 5.93 15.61
N PHE A 10 -7.00 6.29 15.91
CA PHE A 10 -8.03 6.39 14.88
C PHE A 10 -7.69 7.56 13.95
N VAL A 11 -7.34 7.24 12.70
CA VAL A 11 -7.18 8.21 11.61
C VAL A 11 -8.51 8.23 10.85
N ASP A 12 -9.27 9.33 10.96
CA ASP A 12 -10.43 9.59 10.11
C ASP A 12 -9.90 9.90 8.70
N ASP A 13 -10.04 8.95 7.79
CA ASP A 13 -9.59 9.12 6.40
C ASP A 13 -10.63 9.84 5.53
N GLY A 14 -11.75 10.30 6.11
CA GLY A 14 -12.82 10.98 5.39
C GLY A 14 -13.59 10.09 4.41
N GLY A 15 -13.56 8.77 4.59
CA GLY A 15 -14.15 7.81 3.66
C GLY A 15 -13.25 7.49 2.47
N ALA A 16 -11.92 7.56 2.64
CA ALA A 16 -11.00 7.13 1.61
C ALA A 16 -11.14 5.61 1.39
N SER A 17 -11.06 5.18 0.13
CA SER A 17 -11.00 3.75 -0.13
C SER A 17 -9.64 3.22 0.33
N TYR A 18 -9.63 1.96 0.77
CA TYR A 18 -8.38 1.24 1.03
C TYR A 18 -7.39 1.37 -0.15
N GLU A 19 -7.87 1.29 -1.39
CA GLU A 19 -7.04 1.51 -2.58
C GLU A 19 -6.37 2.89 -2.58
N ALA A 20 -7.10 3.94 -2.22
CA ALA A 20 -6.57 5.29 -2.13
C ALA A 20 -5.53 5.42 -1.00
N MET A 21 -5.76 4.78 0.15
CA MET A 21 -4.80 4.77 1.25
C MET A 21 -3.45 4.18 0.80
N VAL A 22 -3.46 3.00 0.19
CA VAL A 22 -2.24 2.32 -0.29
C VAL A 22 -1.61 3.11 -1.44
N TYR A 23 -2.42 3.67 -2.34
CA TYR A 23 -1.90 4.43 -3.46
C TYR A 23 -1.16 5.71 -3.04
N TYR A 24 -1.70 6.48 -2.09
CA TYR A 24 -1.11 7.76 -1.70
C TYR A 24 -0.06 7.67 -0.58
N ASN A 25 -0.10 6.63 0.26
CA ASN A 25 0.77 6.57 1.45
C ASN A 25 1.90 5.53 1.38
N VAL A 26 1.81 4.56 0.47
CA VAL A 26 2.88 3.56 0.26
C VAL A 26 3.65 3.93 -1.00
N ASN A 27 4.98 3.86 -1.00
CA ASN A 27 5.75 4.07 -2.23
C ASN A 27 5.66 2.84 -3.13
N CYS A 28 5.74 3.01 -4.45
CA CYS A 28 5.80 1.84 -5.32
C CYS A 28 7.12 1.09 -5.06
N PRO A 29 7.10 -0.20 -4.69
CA PRO A 29 8.33 -0.97 -4.42
C PRO A 29 9.34 -0.92 -5.57
N TYR A 30 8.84 -0.92 -6.81
CA TYR A 30 9.65 -0.73 -8.01
C TYR A 30 10.54 0.52 -7.98
N TYR A 31 9.98 1.68 -7.60
CA TYR A 31 10.76 2.92 -7.52
C TYR A 31 11.75 2.92 -6.34
N ALA A 32 11.44 2.17 -5.29
CA ALA A 32 12.30 1.99 -4.14
C ALA A 32 13.43 0.97 -4.38
N GLY A 33 13.35 0.18 -5.47
CA GLY A 33 14.28 -0.92 -5.73
C GLY A 33 14.16 -2.04 -4.69
N ASP A 34 12.99 -2.18 -4.07
CA ASP A 34 12.74 -3.16 -3.03
C ASP A 34 12.47 -4.54 -3.65
N GLU A 35 13.26 -5.53 -3.27
CA GLU A 35 13.23 -6.89 -3.80
C GLU A 35 11.96 -7.66 -3.45
N ARG A 36 11.23 -7.23 -2.41
CA ARG A 36 9.91 -7.80 -2.04
C ARG A 36 8.82 -7.37 -3.04
N GLY A 37 9.08 -6.35 -3.85
CA GLY A 37 8.18 -5.87 -4.87
C GLY A 37 8.43 -6.52 -6.23
N HIS A 38 7.56 -7.43 -6.66
CA HIS A 38 7.69 -8.14 -7.94
C HIS A 38 7.25 -7.33 -9.18
N CYS A 39 6.93 -6.03 -9.04
CA CYS A 39 6.51 -5.22 -10.18
C CYS A 39 7.62 -5.05 -11.22
N SER A 40 7.26 -5.29 -12.48
CA SER A 40 8.16 -5.59 -13.59
C SER A 40 9.13 -4.48 -14.00
N ALA A 41 10.33 -4.91 -14.44
CA ALA A 41 11.38 -4.13 -15.08
C ALA A 41 11.11 -3.73 -16.55
N ASP A 42 10.03 -4.22 -17.17
CA ASP A 42 9.82 -4.17 -18.63
C ASP A 42 8.73 -3.19 -19.11
N GLY A 43 8.19 -2.33 -18.23
CA GLY A 43 7.09 -1.47 -18.64
C GLY A 43 6.76 -0.32 -17.70
N LYS A 44 6.28 0.79 -18.28
CA LYS A 44 5.87 2.00 -17.57
C LYS A 44 4.99 1.66 -16.36
N ILE A 45 5.46 2.02 -15.17
CA ILE A 45 4.66 1.96 -13.95
C ILE A 45 3.44 2.88 -14.12
N SER A 46 2.27 2.35 -13.80
CA SER A 46 0.98 3.03 -13.84
C SER A 46 0.21 2.71 -12.56
N ARG A 47 -0.77 3.54 -12.21
CA ARG A 47 -1.59 3.30 -11.00
C ARG A 47 -2.17 1.88 -10.94
N LYS A 48 -2.54 1.32 -12.09
CA LYS A 48 -3.12 -0.04 -12.21
C LYS A 48 -2.13 -1.17 -11.94
N ASN A 49 -0.84 -0.99 -12.23
CA ASN A 49 0.18 -2.02 -11.98
C ASN A 49 0.94 -1.79 -10.67
N CYS A 50 0.97 -0.56 -10.18
CA CYS A 50 1.66 -0.22 -8.94
C CYS A 50 0.85 -0.61 -7.70
N PHE A 51 -0.48 -0.42 -7.72
CA PHE A 51 -1.35 -0.83 -6.62
C PHE A 51 -1.21 -2.33 -6.25
N PRO A 52 -1.35 -3.29 -7.17
CA PRO A 52 -1.19 -4.71 -6.84
C PRO A 52 0.21 -5.02 -6.30
N CYS A 53 1.25 -4.39 -6.83
CA CYS A 53 2.61 -4.59 -6.32
C CYS A 53 2.81 -4.05 -4.90
N LYS A 54 2.13 -2.95 -4.54
CA LYS A 54 2.13 -2.44 -3.17
C LYS A 54 1.41 -3.41 -2.24
N GLU A 55 0.33 -4.03 -2.68
CA GLU A 55 -0.36 -5.05 -1.89
C GLU A 55 0.53 -6.27 -1.65
N GLU A 56 1.17 -6.79 -2.70
CA GLU A 56 2.11 -7.92 -2.56
C GLU A 56 3.26 -7.58 -1.61
N TRP A 57 3.80 -6.37 -1.67
CA TRP A 57 4.85 -5.91 -0.76
C TRP A 57 4.36 -5.74 0.69
N LEU A 58 3.11 -5.28 0.88
CA LEU A 58 2.49 -5.16 2.21
C LEU A 58 2.21 -6.54 2.82
N ASP A 59 1.86 -7.53 1.99
CA ASP A 59 1.58 -8.91 2.40
C ASP A 59 2.85 -9.75 2.59
N SER A 60 3.95 -9.38 1.93
CA SER A 60 5.22 -10.09 2.03
C SER A 60 5.74 -10.11 3.47
N GLU A 61 6.13 -11.27 3.96
CA GLU A 61 6.81 -11.39 5.25
C GLU A 61 8.14 -10.60 5.21
N VAL A 62 8.48 -9.97 6.34
CA VAL A 62 9.79 -9.33 6.52
C VAL A 62 10.61 -10.31 7.33
N ASP A 63 11.57 -11.00 6.71
CA ASP A 63 12.55 -11.80 7.45
C ASP A 63 13.34 -10.88 8.40
N GLU A 64 13.43 -11.30 9.67
CA GLU A 64 13.96 -10.56 10.82
C GLU A 64 15.49 -10.59 10.96
#